data_AF-A0A1A2NQ33-F1
#
_entry.id   AF-A0A1A2NQ33-F1
#
_cell.length_a   1.000
_cell.length_b   1.000
_cell.length_c   1.000
_cell.angle_alpha   90.00
_cell.angle_beta   90.00
_cell.angle_gamma   90.00
#
_symmetry.space_group_name_H-M   'P 1'
#
loop_
_entity.id
_entity.type
_entity.pdbx_description
1 polymer ?
#
loop_
_entity_poly.entity_id
_entity_poly.type
_entity_poly.pdbx_seq_one_letter_code
_entity_poly.pdbx_strand_id
1 'polypeptide(L)'
;MGLFRKRKSRATRRAEARAIKARAKLEAKLAAKNETRRYKAAHRAEARALRAQIKAQRDSDRNALKVAEAELKAAREGKILSPTRIRRALTVSRLLAPILTPVIYRAAVSARALIDQRRADQLGIPLAQIGQFSGHGAQLSARIAGAEKSLRAVQDKKPKDAETRQFASAITERLTDLSAAVTAAENMPA
;
A
#
# COMPACT_ATOMS: atom_id res chain seq x y z
N MET A 1 28.20 -82.81 58.01
CA MET A 1 28.83 -82.98 56.68
C MET A 1 29.87 -81.88 56.49
N GLY A 2 31.15 -82.24 56.34
CA GLY A 2 32.31 -81.37 56.60
C GLY A 2 32.53 -80.21 55.61
N LEU A 3 32.91 -79.06 56.15
CA LEU A 3 33.33 -77.84 55.42
C LEU A 3 34.86 -77.67 55.44
N PHE A 4 35.62 -78.72 55.17
CA PHE A 4 37.07 -78.60 54.96
C PHE A 4 37.35 -78.23 53.51
N ARG A 5 37.28 -76.93 53.17
CA ARG A 5 37.79 -76.43 51.88
C ARG A 5 39.31 -76.56 51.83
N LYS A 6 39.82 -77.17 50.76
CA LYS A 6 41.24 -77.37 50.46
C LYS A 6 41.99 -76.02 50.57
N ARG A 7 42.91 -75.89 51.54
CA ARG A 7 43.72 -74.66 51.72
C ARG A 7 44.62 -74.47 50.50
N LYS A 8 44.42 -73.37 49.77
CA LYS A 8 45.30 -72.95 48.67
C LYS A 8 46.76 -72.83 49.15
N SER A 9 47.70 -73.39 48.39
CA SER A 9 49.14 -73.35 48.66
C SER A 9 49.68 -71.91 48.81
N ARG A 10 50.75 -71.72 49.57
CA ARG A 10 51.40 -70.40 49.79
C ARG A 10 51.84 -69.75 48.47
N ALA A 11 52.24 -70.56 47.49
CA ALA A 11 52.63 -70.10 46.17
C ALA A 11 51.47 -69.44 45.42
N THR A 12 50.27 -70.03 45.45
CA THR A 12 49.10 -69.50 44.74
C THR A 12 48.59 -68.23 45.39
N ARG A 13 48.60 -68.12 46.73
CA ARG A 13 48.25 -66.87 47.43
C ARG A 13 49.20 -65.72 47.11
N ARG A 14 50.51 -65.99 47.00
CA ARG A 14 51.51 -64.96 46.60
C ARG A 14 51.31 -64.52 45.16
N ALA A 15 50.97 -65.44 44.26
CA ALA A 15 50.65 -65.11 42.87
C ALA A 15 49.37 -64.27 42.77
N GLU A 16 48.31 -64.66 43.49
CA GLU A 16 47.05 -63.91 43.58
C GLU A 16 47.28 -62.50 44.16
N ALA A 17 48.05 -62.38 45.25
CA ALA A 17 48.39 -61.07 45.82
C ALA A 17 49.20 -60.19 44.87
N ARG A 18 50.15 -60.76 44.12
CA ARG A 18 50.90 -60.03 43.08
C ARG A 18 50.01 -59.61 41.92
N ALA A 19 49.07 -60.46 41.50
CA ALA A 19 48.11 -60.16 40.43
C ALA A 19 47.15 -59.04 40.86
N ILE A 20 46.64 -59.07 42.08
CA ILE A 20 45.79 -58.00 42.64
C ILE A 20 46.56 -56.69 42.70
N LYS A 21 47.82 -56.71 43.19
CA LYS A 21 48.67 -55.51 43.24
C LYS A 21 48.97 -54.96 41.85
N ALA A 22 49.23 -55.83 40.87
CA ALA A 22 49.47 -55.43 39.48
C ALA A 22 48.21 -54.82 38.85
N ARG A 23 47.03 -55.42 39.06
CA ARG A 23 45.73 -54.89 38.61
C ARG A 23 45.46 -53.52 39.24
N ALA A 24 45.58 -53.39 40.56
CA ALA A 24 45.37 -52.12 41.25
C ALA A 24 46.32 -51.02 40.74
N LYS A 25 47.59 -51.34 40.46
CA LYS A 25 48.55 -50.37 39.91
C LYS A 25 48.20 -49.94 38.48
N LEU A 26 47.67 -50.86 37.66
CA LEU A 26 47.22 -50.55 36.31
C LEU A 26 45.93 -49.74 36.32
N GLU A 27 44.97 -50.11 37.16
CA GLU A 27 43.72 -49.37 37.36
C GLU A 27 43.98 -47.95 37.86
N ALA A 28 44.89 -47.76 38.83
CA ALA A 28 45.28 -46.43 39.30
C ALA A 28 45.92 -45.59 38.17
N LYS A 29 46.77 -46.19 37.32
CA LYS A 29 47.36 -45.50 36.17
C LYS A 29 46.32 -45.12 35.11
N LEU A 30 45.38 -46.01 34.82
CA LEU A 30 44.29 -45.77 33.87
C LEU A 30 43.30 -44.72 34.39
N ALA A 31 42.98 -44.76 35.69
CA ALA A 31 42.17 -43.76 36.37
C ALA A 31 42.82 -42.38 36.28
N ALA A 32 44.10 -42.23 36.64
CA ALA A 32 44.82 -40.96 36.52
C ALA A 32 44.88 -40.45 35.05
N LYS A 33 45.06 -41.35 34.07
CA LYS A 33 45.03 -40.98 32.65
C LYS A 33 43.63 -40.54 32.20
N ASN A 34 42.57 -41.13 32.75
CA ASN A 34 41.20 -40.75 32.45
C ASN A 34 40.81 -39.43 33.12
N GLU A 35 41.24 -39.20 34.35
CA GLU A 35 41.05 -37.94 35.06
C GLU A 35 41.73 -36.79 34.32
N THR A 36 43.00 -36.93 33.94
CA THR A 36 43.71 -35.90 33.15
C THR A 36 43.02 -35.61 31.81
N ARG A 37 42.46 -36.63 31.15
CA ARG A 37 41.63 -36.45 29.94
C ARG A 37 40.34 -35.69 30.23
N ARG A 38 39.65 -36.02 31.33
CA ARG A 38 38.42 -35.35 31.77
C ARG A 38 38.66 -33.89 32.13
N TYR A 39 39.69 -33.59 32.91
CA TYR A 39 40.06 -32.20 33.25
C TYR A 39 40.39 -31.38 32.00
N LYS A 40 41.18 -31.93 31.06
CA LYS A 40 41.46 -31.25 29.78
C LYS A 40 40.21 -31.04 28.93
N ALA A 41 39.30 -32.01 28.90
CA ALA A 41 38.04 -31.89 28.16
C ALA A 41 37.13 -30.84 28.79
N ALA A 42 36.99 -30.84 30.13
CA ALA A 42 36.20 -29.86 30.88
C ALA A 42 36.72 -28.43 30.66
N HIS A 43 38.03 -28.20 30.82
CA HIS A 43 38.63 -26.88 30.59
C HIS A 43 38.46 -26.40 29.13
N ARG A 44 38.51 -27.31 28.15
CA ARG A 44 38.23 -26.96 26.75
C ARG A 44 36.76 -26.62 26.52
N ALA A 45 35.85 -27.32 27.18
CA ALA A 45 34.41 -27.04 27.11
C ALA A 45 34.09 -25.68 27.74
N GLU A 46 34.63 -25.39 28.91
CA GLU A 46 34.50 -24.09 29.59
C GLU A 46 35.05 -22.95 28.73
N ALA A 47 36.26 -23.10 28.19
CA ALA A 47 36.85 -22.09 27.31
C ALA A 47 36.02 -21.84 26.04
N ARG A 48 35.41 -22.89 25.47
CA ARG A 48 34.50 -22.76 24.33
C ARG A 48 33.19 -22.08 24.72
N ALA A 49 32.62 -22.42 25.87
CA ALA A 49 31.41 -21.79 26.39
C ALA A 49 31.62 -20.30 26.66
N LEU A 50 32.73 -19.92 27.29
CA LEU A 50 33.10 -18.52 27.53
C LEU A 50 33.27 -17.74 26.22
N ARG A 51 33.96 -18.31 25.22
CA ARG A 51 34.10 -17.68 23.90
C ARG A 51 32.76 -17.51 23.19
N ALA A 52 31.86 -18.49 23.29
CA ALA A 52 30.52 -18.41 22.71
C ALA A 52 29.69 -17.32 23.39
N GLN A 53 29.74 -17.21 24.72
CA GLN A 53 29.08 -16.15 25.48
C GLN A 53 29.59 -14.76 25.08
N ILE A 54 30.91 -14.56 25.01
CA ILE A 54 31.50 -13.28 24.59
C ILE A 54 31.07 -12.92 23.17
N LYS A 55 31.02 -13.90 22.26
CA LYS A 55 30.56 -13.66 20.88
C LYS A 55 29.08 -13.27 20.85
N ALA A 56 28.23 -14.01 21.55
CA ALA A 56 26.80 -13.71 21.63
C ALA A 56 26.56 -12.31 22.20
N GLN A 57 27.32 -11.92 23.24
CA GLN A 57 27.24 -10.59 23.83
C GLN A 57 27.69 -9.49 22.86
N ARG A 58 28.78 -9.71 22.11
CA ARG A 58 29.19 -8.76 21.06
C ARG A 58 28.15 -8.61 19.96
N ASP A 59 27.52 -9.71 19.55
CA ASP A 59 26.49 -9.68 18.52
C ASP A 59 25.21 -9.00 19.04
N SER A 60 24.84 -9.18 20.32
CA SER A 60 23.75 -8.43 20.95
C SER A 60 24.07 -6.93 21.04
N ASP A 61 25.30 -6.56 21.44
CA ASP A 61 25.71 -5.16 21.54
C ASP A 61 25.68 -4.48 20.17
N ARG A 62 26.17 -5.16 19.12
CA ARG A 62 26.09 -4.67 17.74
C ARG A 62 24.66 -4.47 17.27
N ASN A 63 23.75 -5.38 17.63
CA ASN A 63 22.34 -5.24 17.28
C ASN A 63 21.70 -4.09 18.04
N ALA A 64 22.00 -3.92 19.33
CA ALA A 64 21.54 -2.79 20.14
C ALA A 64 22.02 -1.45 19.55
N LEU A 65 23.27 -1.36 19.10
CA LEU A 65 23.78 -0.16 18.43
C LEU A 65 23.04 0.13 17.12
N LYS A 66 22.77 -0.89 16.28
CA LYS A 66 22.00 -0.70 15.04
C LYS A 66 20.58 -0.24 15.31
N VAL A 67 19.93 -0.77 16.34
CA VAL A 67 18.59 -0.35 16.75
C VAL A 67 18.63 1.10 17.22
N ALA A 68 19.57 1.46 18.11
CA ALA A 68 19.74 2.84 18.57
C ALA A 68 20.05 3.82 17.42
N GLU A 69 20.88 3.44 16.45
CA GLU A 69 21.14 4.23 15.25
C GLU A 69 19.88 4.39 14.38
N ALA A 70 19.08 3.33 14.23
CA ALA A 70 17.83 3.37 13.49
C ALA A 70 16.79 4.26 14.19
N GLU A 71 16.69 4.19 15.50
CA GLU A 71 15.83 5.06 16.32
C GLU A 71 16.29 6.52 16.26
N LEU A 72 17.59 6.78 16.33
CA LEU A 72 18.15 8.13 16.18
C LEU A 72 17.91 8.67 14.77
N LYS A 73 18.05 7.85 13.73
CA LYS A 73 17.64 8.20 12.37
C LYS A 73 16.15 8.49 12.30
N ALA A 74 15.30 7.66 12.89
CA ALA A 74 13.85 7.85 12.92
C ALA A 74 13.45 9.13 13.67
N ALA A 75 14.11 9.46 14.78
CA ALA A 75 13.91 10.67 15.55
C ALA A 75 14.38 11.92 14.79
N ARG A 76 15.55 11.87 14.13
CA ARG A 76 16.04 12.94 13.23
C ARG A 76 15.12 13.13 12.02
N GLU A 77 14.58 12.04 11.48
CA GLU A 77 13.60 12.02 10.39
C GLU A 77 12.16 12.28 10.85
N GLY A 78 11.92 12.43 12.16
CA GLY A 78 10.63 12.80 12.73
C GLY A 78 10.16 14.19 12.32
N LYS A 79 11.05 15.00 11.73
CA LYS A 79 10.66 16.18 10.96
C LYS A 79 9.96 15.70 9.70
N ILE A 80 8.66 15.97 9.62
CA ILE A 80 7.72 15.67 8.53
C ILE A 80 8.26 16.00 7.12
N LEU A 81 9.27 16.86 7.04
CA LEU A 81 9.97 17.30 5.82
C LEU A 81 11.40 16.73 5.70
N SER A 82 11.67 15.52 6.20
CA SER A 82 12.99 14.92 6.02
C SER A 82 13.24 14.61 4.53
N PRO A 83 14.45 14.86 4.00
CA PRO A 83 14.75 14.66 2.59
C PRO A 83 14.59 13.20 2.15
N THR A 84 14.79 12.24 3.05
CA THR A 84 14.58 10.81 2.79
C THR A 84 13.11 10.46 2.61
N ARG A 85 12.21 10.99 3.46
CA ARG A 85 10.76 10.80 3.31
C ARG A 85 10.23 11.47 2.04
N ILE A 86 10.69 12.67 1.72
CA ILE A 86 10.31 13.37 0.49
C ILE A 86 10.73 12.54 -0.74
N ARG A 87 11.98 12.04 -0.77
CA ARG A 87 12.43 11.17 -1.86
C ARG A 87 11.58 9.90 -1.98
N ARG A 88 11.27 9.22 -0.86
CA ARG A 88 10.39 8.03 -0.87
C ARG A 88 8.98 8.35 -1.33
N ALA A 89 8.42 9.47 -0.89
CA ALA A 89 7.09 9.91 -1.31
C ALA A 89 7.07 10.22 -2.82
N LEU A 90 8.10 10.88 -3.34
CA LEU A 90 8.25 11.15 -4.77
C LEU A 90 8.42 9.86 -5.60
N THR A 91 9.15 8.87 -5.10
CA THR A 91 9.28 7.60 -5.82
C THR A 91 7.97 6.82 -5.82
N VAL A 92 7.27 6.76 -4.68
CA VAL A 92 5.96 6.09 -4.59
C VAL A 92 4.93 6.82 -5.46
N SER A 93 4.88 8.15 -5.40
CA SER A 93 3.95 8.93 -6.23
C SER A 93 4.25 8.74 -7.71
N ARG A 94 5.52 8.72 -8.13
CA ARG A 94 5.91 8.46 -9.53
C ARG A 94 5.50 7.07 -10.01
N LEU A 95 5.56 6.06 -9.14
CA LEU A 95 5.12 4.70 -9.47
C LEU A 95 3.59 4.59 -9.57
N LEU A 96 2.86 5.30 -8.73
CA LEU A 96 1.40 5.32 -8.74
C LEU A 96 0.80 6.27 -9.78
N ALA A 97 1.57 7.27 -10.22
CA ALA A 97 1.15 8.28 -11.19
C ALA A 97 0.44 7.71 -12.44
N PRO A 98 0.96 6.71 -13.17
CA PRO A 98 0.31 6.21 -14.39
C PRO A 98 -1.07 5.57 -14.15
N ILE A 99 -1.35 5.12 -12.91
CA ILE A 99 -2.62 4.50 -12.54
C ILE A 99 -3.57 5.54 -11.96
N LEU A 100 -3.08 6.41 -11.07
CA LEU A 100 -3.91 7.44 -10.43
C LEU A 100 -4.32 8.54 -11.41
N THR A 101 -3.46 8.92 -12.34
CA THR A 101 -3.75 9.97 -13.32
C THR A 101 -5.03 9.69 -14.11
N PRO A 102 -5.20 8.53 -14.79
CA PRO A 102 -6.43 8.25 -15.52
C PRO A 102 -7.66 8.11 -14.61
N VAL A 103 -7.50 7.64 -13.37
CA VAL A 103 -8.61 7.51 -12.41
C VAL A 103 -9.12 8.89 -11.99
N ILE A 104 -8.21 9.79 -11.58
CA ILE A 104 -8.55 11.17 -11.22
C ILE A 104 -9.18 11.88 -12.42
N TYR A 105 -8.61 11.71 -13.61
CA TYR A 105 -9.16 12.28 -14.83
C TYR A 105 -10.61 11.80 -15.09
N ARG A 106 -10.85 10.48 -15.01
CA ARG A 106 -12.19 9.91 -15.18
C ARG A 106 -13.17 10.43 -14.12
N ALA A 107 -12.75 10.50 -12.86
CA ALA A 107 -13.56 11.04 -11.79
C ALA A 107 -13.92 12.52 -12.03
N ALA A 108 -12.96 13.33 -12.46
CA ALA A 108 -13.17 14.73 -12.78
C ALA A 108 -14.14 14.90 -13.97
N VAL A 109 -13.97 14.11 -15.03
CA VAL A 109 -14.87 14.13 -16.20
C VAL A 109 -16.27 13.66 -15.83
N SER A 110 -16.42 12.61 -15.02
CA SER A 110 -17.75 12.15 -14.57
C SER A 110 -18.44 13.18 -13.69
N ALA A 111 -17.71 13.85 -12.79
CA ALA A 111 -18.27 14.90 -11.97
C ALA A 111 -18.72 16.09 -12.83
N ARG A 112 -17.92 16.47 -13.84
CA ARG A 112 -18.29 17.50 -14.80
C ARG A 112 -19.54 17.11 -15.61
N ALA A 113 -19.61 15.88 -16.09
CA ALA A 113 -20.76 15.39 -16.85
C ALA A 113 -22.06 15.44 -16.03
N LEU A 114 -22.00 15.14 -14.72
CA LEU A 114 -23.16 15.27 -13.83
C LEU A 114 -23.62 16.73 -13.66
N ILE A 115 -22.68 17.67 -13.59
CA ILE A 115 -22.99 19.10 -13.52
C ILE A 115 -23.64 19.56 -14.84
N ASP A 116 -23.06 19.16 -15.97
CA ASP A 116 -23.58 19.49 -17.29
C ASP A 116 -24.98 18.87 -17.48
N GLN A 117 -25.21 17.63 -17.02
CA GLN A 117 -26.51 16.99 -17.12
C GLN A 117 -27.59 17.73 -16.33
N ARG A 118 -27.30 18.12 -15.09
CA ARG A 118 -28.23 18.95 -14.30
C ARG A 118 -28.52 20.29 -14.97
N ARG A 119 -27.52 20.89 -15.61
CA ARG A 119 -27.72 22.13 -16.38
C ARG A 119 -28.59 21.89 -17.62
N ALA A 120 -28.37 20.80 -18.36
CA ALA A 120 -29.26 20.41 -19.46
C ALA A 120 -30.70 20.24 -18.99
N ASP A 121 -30.90 19.52 -17.88
CA ASP A 121 -32.23 19.24 -17.33
C ASP A 121 -32.96 20.53 -16.93
N GLN A 122 -32.26 21.51 -16.34
CA GLN A 122 -32.82 22.83 -16.02
C GLN A 122 -33.20 23.65 -17.26
N LEU A 123 -32.45 23.46 -18.34
CA LEU A 123 -32.67 24.13 -19.62
C LEU A 123 -33.65 23.36 -20.53
N GLY A 124 -33.98 22.11 -20.20
CA GLY A 124 -34.87 21.24 -20.99
C GLY A 124 -34.29 20.85 -22.36
N ILE A 125 -32.97 20.90 -22.53
CA ILE A 125 -32.28 20.66 -23.82
C ILE A 125 -31.36 19.44 -23.74
N PRO A 126 -31.08 18.77 -24.87
CA PRO A 126 -30.11 17.68 -24.91
C PRO A 126 -28.71 18.13 -24.44
N LEU A 127 -28.03 17.27 -23.67
CA LEU A 127 -26.65 17.46 -23.20
C LEU A 127 -25.68 17.94 -24.30
N ALA A 128 -25.81 17.38 -25.51
CA ALA A 128 -24.97 17.73 -26.65
C ALA A 128 -25.12 19.21 -27.11
N GLN A 129 -26.21 19.87 -26.74
CA GLN A 129 -26.53 21.25 -27.12
C GLN A 129 -26.26 22.27 -26.01
N ILE A 130 -25.85 21.85 -24.81
CA ILE A 130 -25.54 22.77 -23.70
C ILE A 130 -24.49 23.81 -24.10
N GLY A 131 -23.48 23.43 -24.88
CA GLY A 131 -22.45 24.36 -25.33
C GLY A 131 -22.97 25.46 -26.26
N GLN A 132 -24.14 25.29 -26.86
CA GLN A 132 -24.77 26.26 -27.75
C GLN A 132 -25.57 27.31 -26.97
N PHE A 133 -25.97 27.01 -25.75
CA PHE A 133 -26.78 27.87 -24.89
C PHE A 133 -26.02 28.15 -23.59
N SER A 134 -25.26 29.24 -23.58
CA SER A 134 -24.43 29.67 -22.45
C SER A 134 -24.67 31.14 -22.10
N GLY A 135 -24.53 31.51 -20.83
CA GLY A 135 -24.71 32.90 -20.37
C GLY A 135 -26.00 33.11 -19.58
N HIS A 136 -26.32 34.37 -19.28
CA HIS A 136 -27.51 34.75 -18.51
C HIS A 136 -28.82 34.50 -19.29
N GLY A 137 -28.78 34.58 -20.63
CA GLY A 137 -29.93 34.34 -21.51
C GLY A 137 -30.13 32.88 -21.92
N ALA A 138 -29.23 31.97 -21.53
CA ALA A 138 -29.18 30.58 -22.00
C ALA A 138 -30.51 29.82 -21.89
N GLN A 139 -31.25 30.01 -20.80
CA GLN A 139 -32.54 29.34 -20.60
C GLN A 139 -33.62 29.85 -21.55
N LEU A 140 -33.64 31.16 -21.81
CA LEU A 140 -34.61 31.77 -22.71
C LEU A 140 -34.28 31.42 -24.16
N SER A 141 -33.01 31.48 -24.55
CA SER A 141 -32.57 31.10 -25.89
C SER A 141 -32.82 29.61 -26.18
N ALA A 142 -32.59 28.72 -25.22
CA ALA A 142 -32.95 27.29 -25.33
C ALA A 142 -34.45 27.08 -25.58
N ARG A 143 -35.32 27.83 -24.87
CA ARG A 143 -36.77 27.76 -25.05
C ARG A 143 -37.23 28.33 -26.39
N ILE A 144 -36.63 29.43 -26.85
CA ILE A 144 -36.90 30.02 -28.17
C ILE A 144 -36.56 29.01 -29.27
N ALA A 145 -35.38 28.39 -29.22
CA ALA A 145 -34.98 27.35 -30.17
C ALA A 145 -35.92 26.12 -30.14
N GLY A 146 -36.39 25.73 -28.95
CA GLY A 146 -37.42 24.69 -28.80
C GLY A 146 -38.77 25.06 -29.42
N ALA A 147 -39.18 26.32 -29.29
CA ALA A 147 -40.40 26.85 -29.90
C ALA A 147 -40.28 26.92 -31.43
N GLU A 148 -39.14 27.35 -31.98
CA GLU A 148 -38.87 27.33 -33.42
C GLU A 148 -38.96 25.91 -34.00
N LYS A 149 -38.35 24.92 -33.32
CA LYS A 149 -38.42 23.52 -33.75
C LYS A 149 -39.84 22.98 -33.73
N SER A 150 -40.63 23.36 -32.72
CA SER A 150 -42.04 22.97 -32.61
C SER A 150 -42.89 23.63 -33.70
N LEU A 151 -42.61 24.89 -34.03
CA LEU A 151 -43.28 25.63 -35.10
C LEU A 151 -43.02 24.99 -36.47
N ARG A 152 -41.76 24.62 -36.76
CA ARG A 152 -41.40 23.89 -37.99
C ARG A 152 -42.17 22.57 -38.08
N ALA A 153 -42.26 21.82 -36.99
CA ALA A 153 -43.04 20.57 -36.97
C ALA A 153 -44.54 20.78 -37.25
N VAL A 154 -45.12 21.91 -36.86
CA VAL A 154 -46.52 22.26 -37.20
C VAL A 154 -46.63 22.61 -38.70
N GLN A 155 -45.69 23.40 -39.21
CA GLN A 155 -45.62 23.77 -40.62
C GLN A 155 -45.46 22.54 -41.54
N ASP A 156 -44.60 21.60 -41.16
CA ASP A 156 -44.34 20.36 -41.89
C ASP A 156 -45.55 19.42 -41.91
N LYS A 157 -46.39 19.44 -40.87
CA LYS A 157 -47.63 18.66 -40.81
C LYS A 157 -48.72 19.19 -41.74
N LYS A 158 -48.78 20.51 -41.97
CA LYS A 158 -49.80 21.16 -42.79
C LYS A 158 -49.19 22.20 -43.76
N PRO A 159 -48.34 21.77 -44.71
CA PRO A 159 -47.55 22.70 -45.53
C PRO A 159 -48.39 23.50 -46.54
N LYS A 160 -49.60 23.04 -46.88
CA LYS A 160 -50.50 23.66 -47.87
C LYS A 160 -51.59 24.53 -47.23
N ASP A 161 -51.72 24.52 -45.91
CA ASP A 161 -52.75 25.27 -45.20
C ASP A 161 -52.34 26.75 -45.07
N ALA A 162 -53.23 27.65 -45.50
CA ALA A 162 -52.96 29.08 -45.53
C ALA A 162 -52.90 29.69 -44.13
N GLU A 163 -53.79 29.25 -43.22
CA GLU A 163 -53.81 29.69 -41.83
C GLU A 163 -52.54 29.26 -41.10
N THR A 164 -52.12 28.00 -41.28
CA THR A 164 -50.86 27.50 -40.71
C THR A 164 -49.65 28.31 -41.19
N ARG A 165 -49.61 28.73 -42.46
CA ARG A 165 -48.52 29.56 -42.99
C ARG A 165 -48.50 30.96 -42.38
N GLN A 166 -49.66 31.59 -42.25
CA GLN A 166 -49.77 32.93 -41.65
C GLN A 166 -49.42 32.90 -40.16
N PHE A 167 -49.85 31.86 -39.44
CA PHE A 167 -49.44 31.61 -38.06
C PHE A 167 -47.92 31.41 -37.97
N ALA A 168 -47.35 30.57 -38.84
CA ALA A 168 -45.91 30.32 -38.87
C ALA A 168 -45.10 31.60 -39.13
N SER A 169 -45.53 32.48 -40.05
CA SER A 169 -44.82 33.74 -40.29
C SER A 169 -44.88 34.66 -39.08
N ALA A 170 -46.06 34.86 -38.49
CA ALA A 170 -46.25 35.75 -37.35
C ALA A 170 -45.46 35.30 -36.10
N ILE A 171 -45.45 33.99 -35.82
CA ILE A 171 -44.67 33.45 -34.70
C ILE A 171 -43.17 33.49 -34.98
N THR A 172 -42.75 33.24 -36.22
CA THR A 172 -41.32 33.36 -36.60
C THR A 172 -40.81 34.76 -36.34
N GLU A 173 -41.53 35.79 -36.78
CA GLU A 173 -41.19 37.20 -36.53
C GLU A 173 -41.04 37.48 -35.02
N ARG A 174 -42.01 37.05 -34.22
CA ARG A 174 -41.97 37.24 -32.76
C ARG A 174 -40.83 36.49 -32.07
N LEU A 175 -40.50 35.27 -32.52
CA LEU A 175 -39.35 34.52 -32.00
C LEU A 175 -38.02 35.20 -32.37
N THR A 176 -37.96 35.81 -33.56
CA THR A 176 -36.81 36.59 -34.01
C THR A 176 -36.60 37.80 -33.10
N ASP A 177 -37.65 38.56 -32.80
CA ASP A 177 -37.59 39.69 -31.87
C ASP A 177 -37.16 39.27 -30.46
N LEU A 178 -37.70 38.16 -29.95
CA LEU A 178 -37.32 37.62 -28.64
C LEU A 178 -35.85 37.21 -28.61
N SER A 179 -35.34 36.58 -29.68
CA SER A 179 -33.92 36.20 -29.77
C SER A 179 -33.00 37.42 -29.78
N ALA A 180 -33.38 38.48 -30.48
CA ALA A 180 -32.65 39.74 -30.52
C ALA A 180 -32.65 40.41 -29.15
N ALA A 181 -33.80 40.42 -28.46
CA ALA A 181 -33.93 40.98 -27.12
C ALA A 181 -33.07 40.22 -26.08
N VAL A 182 -33.05 38.88 -26.13
CA VAL A 182 -32.20 38.06 -25.25
C VAL A 182 -30.72 38.35 -25.52
N THR A 183 -30.31 38.41 -26.78
CA THR A 183 -28.92 38.71 -27.17
C THR A 183 -28.50 40.13 -26.75
N ALA A 184 -29.42 41.10 -26.86
CA ALA A 184 -29.17 42.46 -26.40
C ALA A 184 -29.02 42.51 -24.87
N ALA A 185 -29.89 41.80 -24.13
CA ALA A 185 -29.84 41.74 -22.67
C ALA A 185 -28.55 41.09 -22.15
N GLU A 186 -27.96 40.13 -22.86
CA GLU A 186 -26.68 39.51 -22.47
C GLU A 186 -25.49 40.48 -22.46
N ASN A 187 -25.56 41.55 -23.26
CA ASN A 187 -24.51 42.57 -23.34
C ASN A 187 -24.76 43.78 -22.43
N MET A 188 -25.89 43.80 -21.71
CA MET A 188 -26.19 44.86 -20.75
C MET A 188 -25.60 44.50 -19.37
N PRO A 189 -24.88 45.42 -18.71
CA PRO A 189 -24.44 45.19 -17.34
C PRO A 189 -25.66 45.13 -16.39
N ALA A 190 -25.59 44.22 -15.41
CA ALA A 190 -26.59 44.06 -14.37
C ALA A 190 -26.38 45.04 -13.21
#